data_AF-A0A1A8YRF8-F1
#
_entry.id   AF-A0A1A8YRF8-F1
#
_cell.length_a   1.000
_cell.length_b   1.000
_cell.length_c   1.000
_cell.angle_alpha   90.00
_cell.angle_beta   90.00
_cell.angle_gamma   90.00
#
_symmetry.space_group_name_H-M   'P 1'
#
loop_
_entity.id
_entity.type
_entity.pdbx_description
1 polymer ?
#
loop_
_entity_poly.entity_id
_entity_poly.type
_entity_poly.pdbx_seq_one_letter_code
_entity_poly.pdbx_strand_id
1 'polypeptide(L)'
;MEERGKIKTKQIVESPYNVELKTLDHDKTTILLKALQEVINADQSMENLIFMHDDIVDSLERGEVRAIILIRTIQYEKFYKHVPIISSLKKVHFVLIEKKYLDSVTFNAVRDKSFVGIKMVQKKDDEIAPVYALLENLVSLVNSYYEPIDIPYLFSHPRNNEKRTAQRKREPEN
;
A
#
# COMPACT_ATOMS: atom_id res chain seq x y z
N MET A 1 48.05 -20.36 -16.21
CA MET A 1 47.07 -21.21 -15.50
C MET A 1 46.06 -20.27 -14.87
N GLU A 2 44.85 -20.16 -15.42
CA GLU A 2 43.77 -19.37 -14.82
C GLU A 2 43.06 -20.23 -13.77
N GLU A 3 43.09 -19.80 -12.50
CA GLU A 3 42.25 -20.37 -11.46
C GLU A 3 40.79 -20.03 -11.76
N ARG A 4 40.02 -21.02 -12.26
CA ARG A 4 38.56 -20.94 -12.30
C ARG A 4 38.05 -20.94 -10.85
N GLY A 5 37.73 -19.77 -10.33
CA GLY A 5 37.14 -19.60 -9.01
C GLY A 5 35.89 -20.48 -8.85
N LYS A 6 35.89 -21.34 -7.82
CA LYS A 6 34.75 -22.21 -7.50
C LYS A 6 33.52 -21.36 -7.14
N ILE A 7 32.48 -21.43 -7.95
CA ILE A 7 31.18 -20.81 -7.67
C ILE A 7 30.57 -21.54 -6.47
N LYS A 8 30.44 -20.86 -5.33
CA LYS A 8 29.71 -21.36 -4.16
C LYS A 8 28.26 -20.88 -4.25
N THR A 9 27.36 -21.78 -4.60
CA THR A 9 25.91 -21.51 -4.60
C THR A 9 25.40 -21.55 -3.16
N LYS A 10 24.78 -20.46 -2.69
CA LYS A 10 24.06 -20.42 -1.41
C LYS A 10 22.57 -20.61 -1.68
N GLN A 11 21.92 -21.46 -0.90
CA GLN A 11 20.46 -21.61 -0.96
C GLN A 11 19.81 -20.41 -0.29
N ILE A 12 19.00 -19.67 -1.03
CA ILE A 12 18.16 -18.59 -0.49
C ILE A 12 16.81 -19.22 -0.17
N VAL A 13 16.37 -19.10 1.07
CA VAL A 13 15.01 -19.48 1.47
C VAL A 13 14.20 -18.19 1.49
N GLU A 14 13.29 -18.06 0.54
CA GLU A 14 12.35 -16.94 0.52
C GLU A 14 11.28 -17.13 1.60
N SER A 15 10.83 -16.01 2.19
CA SER A 15 9.77 -16.07 3.19
C SER A 15 8.47 -16.56 2.53
N PRO A 16 7.83 -17.62 3.05
CA PRO A 16 6.55 -18.09 2.54
C PRO A 16 5.39 -17.13 2.90
N TYR A 17 5.67 -16.07 3.64
CA TYR A 17 4.70 -15.08 4.14
C TYR A 17 4.81 -13.72 3.44
N ASN A 18 5.43 -13.67 2.26
CA ASN A 18 5.48 -12.44 1.48
C ASN A 18 4.06 -12.05 1.04
N VAL A 19 3.63 -10.85 1.42
CA VAL A 19 2.33 -10.29 1.00
C VAL A 19 2.53 -9.62 -0.36
N GLU A 20 1.97 -10.21 -1.40
CA GLU A 20 2.02 -9.66 -2.75
C GLU A 20 0.88 -8.67 -2.99
N LEU A 21 1.24 -7.51 -3.53
CA LEU A 21 0.32 -6.42 -3.80
C LEU A 21 0.26 -6.18 -5.29
N LYS A 22 -0.96 -6.25 -5.84
CA LYS A 22 -1.19 -5.90 -7.23
C LYS A 22 -1.07 -4.40 -7.42
N THR A 23 -0.42 -4.02 -8.50
CA THR A 23 -0.36 -2.64 -8.95
C THR A 23 -1.59 -2.31 -9.77
N LEU A 24 -2.03 -1.05 -9.70
CA LEU A 24 -3.07 -0.55 -10.59
C LEU A 24 -2.59 -0.58 -12.04
N ASP A 25 -3.55 -0.86 -12.94
CA ASP A 25 -3.33 -0.71 -14.36
C ASP A 25 -3.10 0.76 -14.75
N HIS A 26 -2.63 0.96 -15.98
CA HIS A 26 -2.24 2.27 -16.48
C HIS A 26 -3.42 3.27 -16.52
N ASP A 27 -4.61 2.80 -16.90
CA ASP A 27 -5.78 3.65 -17.08
C ASP A 27 -6.28 4.15 -15.73
N LYS A 28 -6.45 3.24 -14.76
CA LYS A 28 -6.81 3.60 -13.38
C LYS A 28 -5.77 4.50 -12.73
N THR A 29 -4.49 4.20 -12.95
CA THR A 29 -3.39 5.04 -12.43
C THR A 29 -3.47 6.45 -13.00
N THR A 30 -3.73 6.60 -14.30
CA THR A 30 -3.83 7.92 -14.94
C THR A 30 -4.99 8.73 -14.39
N ILE A 31 -6.16 8.11 -14.18
CA ILE A 31 -7.34 8.77 -13.59
C ILE A 31 -7.03 9.21 -12.14
N LEU A 32 -6.44 8.31 -11.35
CA LEU A 32 -6.08 8.58 -9.96
C LEU A 32 -5.06 9.72 -9.85
N LEU A 33 -4.03 9.72 -10.70
CA LEU A 33 -3.00 10.75 -10.72
C LEU A 33 -3.56 12.11 -11.14
N LYS A 34 -4.49 12.15 -12.10
CA LYS A 34 -5.18 13.41 -12.47
C LYS A 34 -5.96 13.98 -11.27
N ALA A 35 -6.71 13.14 -10.55
CA ALA A 35 -7.43 13.57 -9.35
C ALA A 35 -6.47 14.05 -8.24
N LEU A 36 -5.35 13.35 -8.03
CA LEU A 36 -4.31 13.80 -7.09
C LEU A 36 -3.72 15.15 -7.50
N GLN A 37 -3.50 15.37 -8.79
CA GLN A 37 -2.99 16.64 -9.30
C GLN A 37 -3.96 17.79 -9.06
N GLU A 38 -5.27 17.56 -9.26
CA GLU A 38 -6.30 18.56 -8.98
C GLU A 38 -6.30 18.97 -7.50
N VAL A 39 -6.16 18.00 -6.59
CA VAL A 39 -6.02 18.26 -5.15
C VAL A 39 -4.78 19.12 -4.86
N ILE A 40 -3.61 18.72 -5.38
CA ILE A 40 -2.34 19.45 -5.17
C ILE A 40 -2.42 20.88 -5.73
N ASN A 41 -3.08 21.08 -6.86
CA ASN A 41 -3.24 22.40 -7.47
C ASN A 41 -4.19 23.29 -6.67
N ALA A 42 -5.24 22.70 -6.07
CA ALA A 42 -6.22 23.42 -5.27
C ALA A 42 -5.73 23.72 -3.84
N ASP A 43 -4.85 22.88 -3.29
CA ASP A 43 -4.25 23.03 -1.96
C ASP A 43 -2.72 22.91 -2.05
N GLN A 44 -2.06 24.04 -2.31
CA GLN A 44 -0.59 24.09 -2.38
C GLN A 44 0.10 23.83 -1.04
N SER A 45 -0.61 23.99 0.08
CA SER A 45 -0.06 23.68 1.42
C SER A 45 0.09 22.17 1.62
N MET A 46 -0.72 21.37 0.91
CA MET A 46 -0.81 19.92 1.01
C MET A 46 -1.07 19.44 2.45
N GLU A 47 -1.69 20.27 3.30
CA GLU A 47 -1.91 19.98 4.72
C GLU A 47 -2.73 18.70 4.93
N ASN A 48 -3.63 18.41 3.99
CA ASN A 48 -4.50 17.23 3.98
C ASN A 48 -3.81 15.94 3.50
N LEU A 49 -2.54 16.01 3.10
CA LEU A 49 -1.77 14.89 2.59
C LEU A 49 -0.60 14.56 3.53
N ILE A 50 -0.21 13.28 3.56
CA ILE A 50 0.91 12.76 4.36
C ILE A 50 1.89 12.07 3.42
N PHE A 51 3.18 12.40 3.56
CA PHE A 51 4.24 11.89 2.68
C PHE A 51 5.41 11.23 3.42
N MET A 52 5.47 11.33 4.75
CA MET A 52 6.54 10.73 5.58
C MET A 52 6.08 9.47 6.29
N HIS A 53 7.02 8.54 6.47
CA HIS A 53 6.73 7.17 6.87
C HIS A 53 6.20 7.13 8.31
N ASP A 54 6.89 7.81 9.21
CA ASP A 54 6.52 7.82 10.61
C ASP A 54 5.16 8.50 10.78
N ASP A 55 4.93 9.61 10.06
CA ASP A 55 3.64 10.30 10.05
C ASP A 55 2.49 9.41 9.56
N ILE A 56 2.68 8.60 8.51
CA ILE A 56 1.61 7.74 8.00
C ILE A 56 1.31 6.58 8.96
N VAL A 57 2.33 6.01 9.60
CA VAL A 57 2.15 4.95 10.60
C VAL A 57 1.43 5.51 11.82
N ASP A 58 1.89 6.63 12.37
CA ASP A 58 1.25 7.32 13.49
C ASP A 58 -0.20 7.69 13.18
N SER A 59 -0.46 8.23 12.01
CA SER A 59 -1.81 8.64 11.60
C SER A 59 -2.74 7.44 11.39
N LEU A 60 -2.22 6.31 10.89
CA LEU A 60 -2.97 5.04 10.80
C LEU A 60 -3.31 4.51 12.19
N GLU A 61 -2.40 4.63 13.15
CA GLU A 61 -2.65 4.20 14.52
C GLU A 61 -3.76 5.02 15.19
N ARG A 62 -3.72 6.36 15.01
CA ARG A 62 -4.70 7.33 15.52
C ARG A 62 -6.04 7.32 14.77
N GLY A 63 -6.13 6.63 13.63
CA GLY A 63 -7.35 6.59 12.81
C GLY A 63 -7.61 7.86 12.01
N GLU A 64 -6.55 8.62 11.69
CA GLU A 64 -6.62 9.93 11.02
C GLU A 64 -6.43 9.83 9.50
N VAL A 65 -6.31 8.61 8.95
CA VAL A 65 -6.12 8.37 7.50
C VAL A 65 -7.38 7.76 6.91
N ARG A 66 -7.87 8.32 5.79
CA ARG A 66 -9.03 7.77 5.05
C ARG A 66 -8.63 6.78 3.96
N ALA A 67 -7.55 7.09 3.25
CA ALA A 67 -7.12 6.32 2.10
C ALA A 67 -5.63 6.57 1.83
N ILE A 68 -4.96 5.61 1.18
CA ILE A 68 -3.53 5.69 0.90
C ILE A 68 -3.24 5.33 -0.56
N ILE A 69 -2.39 6.12 -1.20
CA ILE A 69 -1.78 5.78 -2.49
C ILE A 69 -0.34 5.38 -2.21
N LEU A 70 0.00 4.11 -2.39
CA LEU A 70 1.34 3.56 -2.27
C LEU A 70 2.06 3.67 -3.62
N ILE A 71 3.34 3.98 -3.58
CA ILE A 71 4.18 4.13 -4.77
C ILE A 71 5.30 3.11 -4.69
N ARG A 72 5.43 2.26 -5.73
CA ARG A 72 6.44 1.21 -5.80
C ARG A 72 7.84 1.79 -6.05
N THR A 73 8.43 2.35 -5.00
CA THR A 73 9.82 2.82 -4.97
C THR A 73 10.75 1.74 -4.41
N ILE A 74 12.07 1.96 -4.55
CA ILE A 74 13.07 1.08 -3.90
C ILE A 74 12.91 1.09 -2.37
N GLN A 75 12.56 2.24 -1.78
CA GLN A 75 12.35 2.34 -0.34
C GLN A 75 11.09 1.57 0.08
N TYR A 76 10.01 1.69 -0.69
CA TYR A 76 8.79 0.92 -0.45
C TYR A 76 9.06 -0.58 -0.45
N GLU A 77 9.72 -1.08 -1.49
CA GLU A 77 10.01 -2.51 -1.64
C GLU A 77 10.89 -3.08 -0.51
N LYS A 78 11.81 -2.26 0.01
CA LYS A 78 12.76 -2.68 1.06
C LYS A 78 12.23 -2.52 2.48
N PHE A 79 11.49 -1.45 2.75
CA PHE A 79 11.23 -1.01 4.11
C PHE A 79 9.74 -0.85 4.43
N TYR A 80 8.90 -0.44 3.48
CA TYR A 80 7.54 0.04 3.78
C TYR A 80 6.40 -0.92 3.39
N LYS A 81 6.71 -2.18 3.05
CA LYS A 81 5.69 -3.22 2.79
C LYS A 81 4.77 -3.52 3.98
N HIS A 82 5.13 -3.08 5.18
CA HIS A 82 4.32 -3.24 6.38
C HIS A 82 3.15 -2.23 6.45
N VAL A 83 3.25 -1.08 5.77
CA VAL A 83 2.19 -0.05 5.75
C VAL A 83 0.83 -0.63 5.27
N PRO A 84 0.72 -1.28 4.10
CA PRO A 84 -0.56 -1.86 3.64
C PRO A 84 -1.13 -2.93 4.59
N ILE A 85 -0.29 -3.62 5.35
CA ILE A 85 -0.74 -4.58 6.38
C ILE A 85 -1.41 -3.82 7.52
N ILE A 86 -0.77 -2.77 8.05
CA ILE A 86 -1.36 -1.90 9.08
C ILE A 86 -2.66 -1.27 8.56
N SER A 87 -2.67 -0.74 7.34
CA SER A 87 -3.86 -0.15 6.72
C SER A 87 -5.02 -1.14 6.65
N SER A 88 -4.76 -2.39 6.24
CA SER A 88 -5.78 -3.44 6.21
C SER A 88 -6.36 -3.75 7.58
N LEU A 89 -5.51 -3.83 8.62
CA LEU A 89 -5.95 -4.03 10.00
C LEU A 89 -6.80 -2.85 10.52
N LYS A 90 -6.47 -1.64 10.09
CA LYS A 90 -7.20 -0.40 10.43
C LYS A 90 -8.41 -0.15 9.52
N LYS A 91 -8.70 -1.05 8.56
CA LYS A 91 -9.77 -0.91 7.55
C LYS A 91 -9.65 0.36 6.69
N VAL A 92 -8.41 0.77 6.42
CA VAL A 92 -8.08 1.88 5.53
C VAL A 92 -7.73 1.31 4.16
N HIS A 93 -8.46 1.75 3.13
CA HIS A 93 -8.22 1.30 1.77
C HIS A 93 -6.96 1.95 1.19
N PHE A 94 -6.31 1.21 0.29
CA PHE A 94 -5.11 1.68 -0.37
C PHE A 94 -4.99 1.13 -1.78
N VAL A 95 -4.16 1.76 -2.59
CA VAL A 95 -3.80 1.30 -3.94
C VAL A 95 -2.30 1.40 -4.13
N LEU A 96 -1.73 0.55 -4.98
CA LEU A 96 -0.30 0.57 -5.31
C LEU A 96 -0.12 0.98 -6.77
N ILE A 97 0.74 1.96 -7.03
CA ILE A 97 1.09 2.41 -8.38
C ILE A 97 2.59 2.24 -8.64
N GLU A 98 2.96 2.05 -9.90
CA GLU A 98 4.37 2.00 -10.30
C GLU A 98 4.98 3.40 -10.33
N LYS A 99 6.22 3.56 -9.82
CA LYS A 99 6.92 4.85 -9.79
C LYS A 99 7.01 5.52 -11.17
N LYS A 100 7.17 4.74 -12.24
CA LYS A 100 7.32 5.22 -13.62
C LYS A 100 6.17 6.14 -14.09
N TYR A 101 5.01 6.07 -13.46
CA TYR A 101 3.86 6.92 -13.79
C TYR A 101 3.95 8.34 -13.19
N LEU A 102 4.92 8.60 -12.32
CA LEU A 102 5.13 9.89 -11.63
C LEU A 102 6.29 10.71 -12.21
N ASP A 103 6.92 10.29 -13.30
CA ASP A 103 8.15 10.91 -13.82
C ASP A 103 7.93 12.26 -14.56
N SER A 104 6.78 12.91 -14.41
CA SER A 104 6.49 14.22 -14.99
C SER A 104 6.78 15.39 -14.03
N VAL A 105 7.03 16.58 -14.58
CA VAL A 105 7.24 17.82 -13.80
C VAL A 105 6.05 18.15 -12.89
N THR A 106 4.85 17.75 -13.31
CA THR A 106 3.58 17.99 -12.61
C THR A 106 3.56 17.33 -11.22
N PHE A 107 4.25 16.19 -11.06
CA PHE A 107 4.28 15.41 -9.83
C PHE A 107 5.58 15.55 -9.02
N ASN A 108 6.39 16.58 -9.25
CA ASN A 108 7.67 16.76 -8.56
C ASN A 108 7.57 16.70 -7.03
N ALA A 109 6.46 17.18 -6.43
CA ALA A 109 6.25 17.12 -4.98
C ALA A 109 6.12 15.70 -4.42
N VAL A 110 5.63 14.75 -5.24
CA VAL A 110 5.36 13.35 -4.84
C VAL A 110 6.32 12.35 -5.47
N ARG A 111 7.15 12.77 -6.43
CA ARG A 111 8.01 11.90 -7.25
C ARG A 111 8.94 10.98 -6.46
N ASP A 112 9.46 11.48 -5.34
CA ASP A 112 10.38 10.73 -4.47
C ASP A 112 9.71 10.20 -3.19
N LYS A 113 8.38 10.28 -3.12
CA LYS A 113 7.61 9.76 -2.00
C LYS A 113 7.23 8.31 -2.26
N SER A 114 7.12 7.54 -1.18
CA SER A 114 6.71 6.13 -1.24
C SER A 114 5.21 5.94 -0.98
N PHE A 115 4.54 6.97 -0.49
CA PHE A 115 3.11 6.96 -0.23
C PHE A 115 2.57 8.39 -0.20
N VAL A 116 1.27 8.50 -0.43
CA VAL A 116 0.44 9.67 -0.24
C VAL A 116 -0.72 9.23 0.63
N GLY A 117 -0.66 9.54 1.93
CA GLY A 117 -1.77 9.34 2.86
C GLY A 117 -2.75 10.50 2.75
N ILE A 118 -4.05 10.21 2.71
CA ILE A 118 -5.12 11.22 2.66
C ILE A 118 -5.75 11.30 4.04
N LYS A 119 -5.65 12.46 4.69
CA LYS A 119 -6.15 12.66 6.06
C LYS A 119 -7.68 12.61 6.14
N MET A 120 -8.20 12.25 7.30
CA MET A 120 -9.57 12.57 7.69
C MET A 120 -9.69 14.08 7.83
N VAL A 121 -10.58 14.67 7.04
CA VAL A 121 -10.95 16.06 7.22
C VAL A 121 -12.24 16.13 8.03
N GLN A 122 -12.20 16.84 9.15
CA GLN A 122 -13.42 17.26 9.84
C GLN A 122 -14.04 18.43 9.07
N LYS A 123 -15.25 18.24 8.54
CA LYS A 123 -16.04 19.35 7.99
C LYS A 123 -16.27 20.36 9.11
N LYS A 124 -15.69 21.55 9.00
CA LYS A 124 -16.19 22.73 9.71
C LYS A 124 -17.31 23.30 8.85
N ASP A 125 -18.48 23.49 9.45
CA ASP A 125 -19.76 23.67 8.76
C ASP A 125 -19.86 24.90 7.83
N ASP A 126 -18.90 25.83 7.85
CA ASP A 126 -19.10 27.15 7.23
C ASP A 126 -18.31 27.45 5.95
N GLU A 127 -17.38 26.60 5.49
CA GLU A 127 -16.74 26.77 4.18
C GLU A 127 -16.47 25.41 3.53
N ILE A 128 -17.33 24.99 2.61
CA ILE A 128 -17.01 23.87 1.71
C ILE A 128 -15.94 24.37 0.74
N ALA A 129 -14.69 24.36 1.17
CA ALA A 129 -13.57 24.66 0.29
C ALA A 129 -13.61 23.68 -0.90
N PRO A 130 -13.39 24.15 -2.14
CA PRO A 130 -13.40 23.29 -3.34
C PRO A 130 -12.44 22.10 -3.23
N VAL A 131 -11.40 22.22 -2.41
CA VAL A 131 -10.44 21.17 -2.06
C VAL A 131 -11.12 19.93 -1.48
N TYR A 132 -12.16 20.08 -0.65
CA TYR A 132 -12.81 18.93 0.01
C TYR A 132 -13.54 18.04 -0.99
N ALA A 133 -14.21 18.61 -1.98
CA ALA A 133 -14.85 17.84 -3.03
C ALA A 133 -13.83 17.03 -3.84
N LEU A 134 -12.66 17.63 -4.11
CA LEU A 134 -11.55 16.96 -4.80
C LEU A 134 -10.95 15.83 -3.95
N LEU A 135 -10.79 16.04 -2.64
CA LEU A 135 -10.34 15.01 -1.70
C LEU A 135 -11.34 13.85 -1.60
N GLU A 136 -12.65 14.12 -1.52
CA GLU A 136 -13.68 13.07 -1.53
C GLU A 136 -13.64 12.27 -2.83
N ASN A 137 -13.48 12.94 -3.98
CA ASN A 137 -13.34 12.26 -5.27
C ASN A 137 -12.09 11.35 -5.27
N LEU A 138 -10.96 11.85 -4.79
CA LEU A 138 -9.72 11.07 -4.71
C LEU A 138 -9.89 9.84 -3.79
N VAL A 139 -10.50 10.00 -2.62
CA VAL A 139 -10.80 8.91 -1.69
C VAL A 139 -11.77 7.90 -2.33
N SER A 140 -12.80 8.37 -3.04
CA SER A 140 -13.75 7.53 -3.76
C SER A 140 -13.04 6.67 -4.81
N LEU A 141 -12.10 7.24 -5.56
CA LEU A 141 -11.31 6.50 -6.54
C LEU A 141 -10.47 5.41 -5.87
N VAL A 142 -9.75 5.74 -4.79
CA VAL A 142 -8.95 4.74 -4.04
C VAL A 142 -9.84 3.60 -3.54
N ASN A 143 -11.01 3.93 -2.98
CA ASN A 143 -11.97 2.93 -2.51
C ASN A 143 -12.51 2.05 -3.63
N SER A 144 -12.77 2.63 -4.80
CA SER A 144 -13.30 1.90 -5.96
C SER A 144 -12.29 0.94 -6.58
N TYR A 145 -11.00 1.25 -6.43
CA TYR A 145 -9.89 0.47 -6.98
C TYR A 145 -9.22 -0.44 -5.96
N TYR A 146 -9.67 -0.41 -4.69
CA TYR A 146 -9.11 -1.24 -3.63
C TYR A 146 -9.38 -2.72 -3.92
N GLU A 147 -8.31 -3.50 -3.95
CA GLU A 147 -8.39 -4.95 -3.87
C GLU A 147 -7.94 -5.41 -2.49
N PRO A 148 -8.78 -6.14 -1.73
CA PRO A 148 -8.39 -6.71 -0.45
C PRO A 148 -7.15 -7.59 -0.58
N ILE A 149 -6.25 -7.47 0.40
CA ILE A 149 -5.01 -8.24 0.43
C ILE A 149 -5.16 -9.44 1.34
N ASP A 150 -4.56 -10.55 0.92
CA ASP A 150 -4.46 -11.73 1.76
C ASP A 150 -3.24 -11.61 2.69
N ILE A 151 -3.48 -11.74 4.00
CA ILE A 151 -2.45 -11.72 5.03
C ILE A 151 -2.49 -13.07 5.76
N PRO A 152 -1.82 -14.10 5.20
CA PRO A 152 -2.05 -15.51 5.57
C PRO A 152 -1.66 -15.86 7.02
N TYR A 153 -0.84 -15.02 7.65
CA TYR A 153 -0.40 -15.19 9.04
C TYR A 153 -1.26 -14.45 10.07
N LEU A 154 -2.15 -13.53 9.64
CA LEU A 154 -3.09 -12.83 10.52
C LEU A 154 -4.49 -13.44 10.45
N PHE A 155 -4.91 -13.86 9.27
CA PHE A 155 -6.22 -14.48 9.06
C PHE A 155 -6.02 -15.96 8.75
N SER A 156 -6.53 -16.80 9.64
CA SER A 156 -6.42 -18.25 9.50
C SER A 156 -7.13 -18.70 8.22
N HIS A 157 -6.35 -19.09 7.21
CA HIS A 157 -6.88 -19.76 6.04
C HIS A 157 -7.32 -21.16 6.47
N PRO A 158 -8.61 -21.54 6.31
CA PRO A 158 -9.11 -22.85 6.74
C PRO A 158 -8.33 -24.03 6.13
N ARG A 159 -7.66 -23.81 4.99
CA ARG A 159 -6.88 -24.82 4.26
C ARG A 159 -5.70 -25.43 5.04
N ASN A 160 -5.20 -24.79 6.10
CA ASN A 160 -4.13 -25.39 6.91
C ASN A 160 -4.64 -26.46 7.89
N ASN A 161 -5.95 -26.57 8.10
CA ASN A 161 -6.52 -27.58 8.99
C ASN A 161 -6.78 -28.94 8.30
N GLU A 162 -6.87 -28.99 6.98
CA GLU A 162 -7.10 -30.25 6.24
C GLU A 162 -5.86 -31.17 6.22
N LYS A 163 -4.65 -30.60 6.23
CA LYS A 163 -3.41 -31.40 6.23
C LYS A 163 -3.10 -32.01 7.60
N ARG A 164 -3.58 -31.41 8.70
CA ARG A 164 -3.34 -31.92 10.06
C ARG A 164 -4.29 -33.05 10.46
N THR A 165 -5.51 -33.09 9.93
CA THR A 165 -6.45 -34.20 10.17
C THR A 165 -6.13 -35.44 9.35
N ALA A 166 -5.47 -35.31 8.18
CA ALA A 166 -5.06 -36.46 7.37
C ALA A 166 -3.89 -37.26 7.97
N GLN A 167 -3.01 -36.63 8.76
CA GLN A 167 -1.87 -37.31 9.41
C GLN A 167 -2.25 -38.06 10.69
N ARG A 168 -3.31 -37.66 11.40
CA ARG A 168 -3.75 -38.34 12.64
C ARG A 168 -4.60 -39.60 12.43
N LYS A 169 -4.97 -39.95 11.19
CA LYS A 169 -5.74 -41.16 10.88
C LYS A 169 -4.89 -42.35 10.41
N ARG A 170 -3.55 -42.29 10.52
CA ARG A 170 -2.63 -43.32 10.03
C ARG A 170 -1.64 -43.84 11.07
N GLU A 171 -2.03 -43.91 12.33
CA GLU A 171 -1.32 -44.73 13.32
C GLU A 171 -2.25 -45.87 13.74
N PRO A 172 -1.99 -47.13 13.31
CA PRO A 172 -2.55 -48.27 14.00
C PRO A 172 -1.78 -48.47 15.31
N GLU A 173 -2.52 -48.50 16.42
CA GLU A 173 -2.04 -49.04 17.69
C GLU A 173 -1.62 -50.49 17.45
N ASN A 174 -0.35 -50.79 17.72
CA ASN A 174 0.18 -52.15 17.90
C ASN A 174 0.56 -52.32 19.37
#